data_AF-A0A1Q5UM88-F1
#
_entry.id   AF-A0A1Q5UM88-F1
#
_cell.length_a   1.000
_cell.length_b   1.000
_cell.length_c   1.000
_cell.angle_alpha   90.00
_cell.angle_beta   90.00
_cell.angle_gamma   90.00
#
_symmetry.space_group_name_H-M   'P 1'
#
loop_
_entity.id
_entity.type
_entity.pdbx_description
1 polymer ?
#
loop_
_entity_poly.entity_id
_entity_poly.type
_entity_poly.pdbx_seq_one_letter_code
_entity_poly.pdbx_strand_id
1 'polypeptide(L)'
;MGRTVDQEVHAAFVEFRAKEDDKCLSVQCIYCQQIRAKNTSRQKQHLLECPGLRGHPNAPQPNQPSQAPNGIGPSNGYPGTPNGPTATPGGPGNPSAMPTPNGALMANGVNPHATPLQTPLQSLSRPPMATPGPPTGPPGSAPPSAAPSRPTPKPKVKNAGSNLPAPPLDDVHAAFVEFRAKEEDKCLSVQCIYCQQVRAKNTSRQRQHLLECPTYLSVMKDSIPANNLLHTFPEGDVARSLQIPAPTLELDFRMSIKMNPKVTVGQSIWGGREWVSFLGGQWAGRWGKGIVLPGGQDTQIVTKDFTTNLRASYMLQTADEPPAYVIVRAEGWLTGAKDVLEKVNDPAMADGINPSSYKYRINLSMETGDERYTFLNTLMWVGSGCRRGQEVIFDAFRVN
;
A
#
# COMPACT_ATOMS: atom_id res chain seq x y z
N MET A 1 -2.99 32.93 20.36
CA MET A 1 -2.78 32.40 19.00
C MET A 1 -2.27 33.52 18.12
N GLY A 2 -0.96 33.58 17.87
CA GLY A 2 -0.39 34.61 16.99
C GLY A 2 -0.71 34.26 15.54
N ARG A 3 -1.48 35.10 14.85
CA ARG A 3 -1.64 35.01 13.40
C ARG A 3 -0.29 35.33 12.76
N THR A 4 0.18 34.47 11.86
CA THR A 4 1.40 34.74 11.11
C THR A 4 1.11 35.83 10.07
N VAL A 5 2.09 36.72 9.83
CA VAL A 5 1.99 37.84 8.87
C VAL A 5 1.55 37.36 7.47
N ASP A 6 1.88 36.12 7.11
CA ASP A 6 1.45 35.46 5.86
C ASP A 6 -0.07 35.29 5.73
N GLN A 7 -0.77 35.03 6.82
CA GLN A 7 -2.21 34.85 6.85
C GLN A 7 -2.97 36.19 6.75
N GLU A 8 -2.35 37.27 7.21
CA GLU A 8 -2.93 38.63 7.19
C GLU A 8 -2.90 39.27 5.80
N VAL A 9 -1.96 38.90 4.93
CA VAL A 9 -1.85 39.46 3.57
C VAL A 9 -3.07 39.15 2.71
N HIS A 10 -3.64 37.95 2.80
CA HIS A 10 -4.81 37.59 2.00
C HIS A 10 -6.10 38.23 2.53
N ALA A 11 -6.18 38.49 3.84
CA ALA A 11 -7.33 39.14 4.46
C ALA A 11 -7.31 40.66 4.31
N ALA A 12 -6.13 41.27 4.14
CA ALA A 12 -5.95 42.72 4.14
C ALA A 12 -6.00 43.38 2.75
N PHE A 13 -6.11 42.61 1.67
CA PHE A 13 -6.08 43.14 0.31
C PHE A 13 -7.18 42.57 -0.57
N VAL A 14 -7.87 43.44 -1.31
CA VAL A 14 -8.88 43.06 -2.30
C VAL A 14 -8.26 43.12 -3.69
N GLU A 15 -8.41 42.02 -4.45
CA GLU A 15 -7.88 41.91 -5.81
C GLU A 15 -8.88 42.42 -6.84
N PHE A 16 -8.40 43.23 -7.79
CA PHE A 16 -9.19 43.70 -8.91
C PHE A 16 -8.31 43.97 -10.13
N ARG A 17 -8.95 44.12 -11.29
CA ARG A 17 -8.29 44.48 -12.54
C ARG A 17 -8.53 45.96 -12.79
N ALA A 18 -7.47 46.78 -12.73
CA ALA A 18 -7.59 48.23 -12.87
C ALA A 18 -7.94 48.65 -14.30
N LYS A 19 -7.47 47.90 -15.32
CA LYS A 19 -7.81 48.06 -16.74
C LYS A 19 -7.88 46.69 -17.42
N GLU A 20 -8.69 46.54 -18.47
CA GLU A 20 -8.86 45.27 -19.19
C GLU A 20 -7.55 44.76 -19.83
N ASP A 21 -6.66 45.68 -20.21
CA ASP A 21 -5.38 45.37 -20.88
C ASP A 21 -4.19 45.14 -19.94
N ASP A 22 -4.39 45.23 -18.61
CA ASP A 22 -3.30 45.04 -17.66
C ASP A 22 -2.89 43.56 -17.58
N LYS A 23 -1.59 43.33 -17.79
CA LYS A 23 -0.95 42.01 -17.73
C LYS A 23 -0.86 41.45 -16.30
N CYS A 24 -1.10 42.27 -15.27
CA CYS A 24 -1.00 41.91 -13.85
C CYS A 24 -2.23 42.38 -13.07
N LEU A 25 -2.62 41.60 -12.05
CA LEU A 25 -3.69 41.96 -11.12
C LEU A 25 -3.24 43.08 -10.17
N SER A 26 -4.15 43.98 -9.84
CA SER A 26 -3.96 45.03 -8.82
C SER A 26 -4.62 44.61 -7.52
N VAL A 27 -4.07 45.08 -6.40
CA VAL A 27 -4.54 44.83 -5.04
C VAL A 27 -4.77 46.15 -4.34
N GLN A 28 -5.90 46.29 -3.67
CA GLN A 28 -6.23 47.44 -2.82
C GLN A 28 -6.15 47.03 -1.36
N CYS A 29 -5.37 47.77 -0.56
CA CYS A 29 -5.33 47.54 0.88
C CYS A 29 -6.65 48.02 1.52
N ILE A 30 -7.32 47.17 2.28
CA ILE A 30 -8.61 47.53 2.90
C ILE A 30 -8.50 48.60 4.00
N TYR A 31 -7.30 48.78 4.57
CA TYR A 31 -7.08 49.68 5.71
C TYR A 31 -6.69 51.10 5.31
N CYS A 32 -5.98 51.28 4.20
CA CYS A 32 -5.54 52.60 3.72
C CYS A 32 -6.00 52.92 2.28
N GLN A 33 -6.72 52.00 1.65
CA GLN A 33 -7.26 52.10 0.30
C GLN A 33 -6.23 52.32 -0.82
N GLN A 34 -4.92 52.17 -0.53
CA GLN A 34 -3.88 52.26 -1.56
C GLN A 34 -3.93 51.07 -2.51
N ILE A 35 -3.90 51.38 -3.81
CA ILE A 35 -3.85 50.41 -4.90
C ILE A 35 -2.40 50.17 -5.31
N ARG A 36 -1.99 48.91 -5.41
CA ARG A 36 -0.66 48.48 -5.84
C ARG A 36 -0.75 47.27 -6.74
N ALA A 37 0.30 46.97 -7.51
CA ALA A 37 0.38 45.70 -8.23
C ALA A 37 0.48 44.52 -7.25
N LYS A 38 -0.17 43.39 -7.56
CA LYS A 38 -0.15 42.19 -6.72
C LYS A 38 1.27 41.63 -6.59
N ASN A 39 1.88 41.85 -5.43
CA ASN A 39 3.22 41.37 -5.07
C ASN A 39 3.28 41.13 -3.56
N THR A 40 3.34 39.86 -3.17
CA THR A 40 3.19 39.42 -1.77
C THR A 40 4.25 40.01 -0.85
N SER A 41 5.50 40.15 -1.30
CA SER A 41 6.59 40.74 -0.52
C SER A 41 6.35 42.23 -0.25
N ARG A 42 5.91 42.99 -1.26
CA ARG A 42 5.56 44.41 -1.08
C ARG A 42 4.28 44.59 -0.28
N GLN A 43 3.33 43.66 -0.37
CA GLN A 43 2.11 43.68 0.45
C GLN A 43 2.42 43.45 1.93
N LYS A 44 3.35 42.53 2.26
CA LYS A 44 3.86 42.35 3.63
C LYS A 44 4.54 43.61 4.16
N GLN A 45 5.45 44.20 3.38
CA GLN A 45 6.11 45.45 3.76
C GLN A 45 5.11 46.60 3.94
N HIS A 46 4.13 46.68 3.04
CA HIS A 46 3.06 47.68 3.13
C HIS A 46 2.24 47.51 4.40
N LEU A 47 1.91 46.29 4.84
CA LEU A 47 1.17 46.07 6.10
C LEU A 47 1.97 46.49 7.33
N LEU A 48 3.28 46.24 7.36
CA LEU A 48 4.15 46.64 8.47
C LEU A 48 4.23 48.17 8.64
N GLU A 49 4.10 48.90 7.54
CA GLU A 49 4.19 50.36 7.47
C GLU A 49 2.82 51.04 7.26
N CYS A 50 1.72 50.27 7.24
CA CYS A 50 0.40 50.79 6.86
C CYS A 50 -0.15 51.73 7.94
N PRO A 51 -0.35 53.03 7.63
CA PRO A 51 -0.87 54.00 8.59
C PRO A 51 -2.28 53.64 9.08
N GLY A 52 -3.11 53.08 8.19
CA GLY A 52 -4.48 52.65 8.48
C GLY A 52 -4.56 51.38 9.34
N LEU A 53 -3.52 50.53 9.31
CA LEU A 53 -3.45 49.33 10.15
C LEU A 53 -3.03 49.67 11.58
N ARG A 54 -2.10 50.63 11.76
CA ARG A 54 -1.65 51.10 13.09
C ARG A 54 -2.73 51.82 13.91
N GLY A 55 -3.80 52.30 13.28
CA GLY A 55 -4.96 52.89 13.95
C GLY A 55 -6.12 51.91 14.20
N HIS A 56 -5.97 50.64 13.81
CA HIS A 56 -7.04 49.64 13.89
C HIS A 56 -6.96 48.87 15.23
N PRO A 57 -8.08 48.56 15.90
CA PRO A 57 -8.08 47.92 17.24
C PRO A 57 -7.46 46.52 17.34
N ASN A 58 -6.88 45.99 16.26
CA ASN A 58 -6.37 44.62 16.15
C ASN A 58 -4.89 44.54 15.68
N ALA A 59 -4.11 45.62 15.81
CA ALA A 59 -2.72 45.68 15.33
C ALA A 59 -1.71 44.99 16.28
N PRO A 60 -0.81 44.11 15.79
CA PRO A 60 0.23 43.48 16.61
C PRO A 60 1.49 44.38 16.82
N GLN A 61 2.06 44.35 18.03
CA GLN A 61 3.29 45.09 18.41
C GLN A 61 4.58 44.26 18.16
N PRO A 62 5.70 44.88 17.72
CA PRO A 62 6.97 44.18 17.46
C PRO A 62 7.87 44.07 18.71
N ASN A 63 8.47 42.89 18.93
CA ASN A 63 9.45 42.59 19.99
C ASN A 63 10.88 42.45 19.42
N GLN A 64 11.89 42.98 20.12
CA GLN A 64 13.32 43.01 19.74
C GLN A 64 14.09 41.68 20.00
N PRO A 65 15.24 41.43 19.35
CA PRO A 65 16.04 40.21 19.52
C PRO A 65 17.22 40.38 20.51
N SER A 66 17.58 39.30 21.24
CA SER A 66 18.78 39.20 22.10
C SER A 66 19.79 38.18 21.56
N GLN A 67 21.09 38.44 21.81
CA GLN A 67 22.28 37.81 21.23
C GLN A 67 22.93 36.69 22.10
N ALA A 68 23.35 35.61 21.41
CA ALA A 68 24.61 34.82 21.51
C ALA A 68 24.94 33.99 22.80
N PRO A 69 25.94 33.04 22.81
CA PRO A 69 26.91 32.62 21.77
C PRO A 69 27.19 31.10 21.60
N ASN A 70 28.08 30.82 20.62
CA ASN A 70 28.68 29.59 20.05
C ASN A 70 29.26 28.49 20.98
N GLY A 71 29.30 27.25 20.45
CA GLY A 71 30.27 26.19 20.80
C GLY A 71 30.23 24.98 19.84
N ILE A 72 31.39 24.60 19.28
CA ILE A 72 31.65 23.57 18.25
C ILE A 72 31.97 22.18 18.89
N GLY A 73 31.64 21.06 18.21
CA GLY A 73 31.72 19.64 18.65
C GLY A 73 33.12 19.01 18.87
N PRO A 74 33.26 17.66 18.98
CA PRO A 74 32.91 16.71 17.90
C PRO A 74 32.37 15.29 18.30
N SER A 75 32.09 14.53 17.23
CA SER A 75 31.71 13.12 17.00
C SER A 75 32.21 11.99 17.94
N ASN A 76 31.38 10.96 18.23
CA ASN A 76 31.34 9.64 17.55
C ASN A 76 30.47 8.59 18.30
N GLY A 77 29.74 7.74 17.54
CA GLY A 77 29.60 6.28 17.74
C GLY A 77 28.73 5.67 18.87
N TYR A 78 27.60 5.06 18.48
CA TYR A 78 26.77 4.02 19.16
C TYR A 78 26.22 4.28 20.58
N PRO A 79 24.88 4.23 20.79
CA PRO A 79 24.32 3.98 22.12
C PRO A 79 24.12 2.47 22.35
N GLY A 80 24.89 1.92 23.29
CA GLY A 80 24.58 0.67 23.98
C GLY A 80 23.44 0.87 24.98
N THR A 81 22.68 -0.19 25.21
CA THR A 81 21.50 -0.28 26.08
C THR A 81 21.83 -0.09 27.57
N PRO A 82 20.98 0.60 28.37
CA PRO A 82 21.13 0.63 29.81
C PRO A 82 20.00 -0.17 30.51
N ASN A 83 20.37 -1.17 31.30
CA ASN A 83 20.01 -1.30 32.74
C ASN A 83 20.09 -2.75 33.25
N GLY A 84 20.90 -2.92 34.30
CA GLY A 84 20.85 -4.04 35.25
C GLY A 84 21.85 -3.78 36.38
N PRO A 85 21.43 -3.61 37.65
CA PRO A 85 22.34 -3.29 38.73
C PRO A 85 23.03 -4.52 39.33
N THR A 86 24.17 -4.22 39.93
CA THR A 86 25.21 -5.07 40.51
C THR A 86 24.87 -5.63 41.89
N ALA A 87 25.32 -6.85 42.18
CA ALA A 87 25.65 -7.32 43.52
C ALA A 87 26.69 -8.47 43.48
N THR A 88 27.52 -8.49 44.52
CA THR A 88 28.84 -9.10 44.77
C THR A 88 28.93 -10.64 44.94
N PRO A 89 30.15 -11.22 45.02
CA PRO A 89 30.44 -12.64 44.76
C PRO A 89 30.63 -13.51 46.02
N GLY A 90 30.45 -14.83 45.89
CA GLY A 90 30.87 -15.80 46.90
C GLY A 90 30.60 -17.28 46.58
N GLY A 91 31.65 -18.00 46.16
CA GLY A 91 32.03 -19.36 46.61
C GLY A 91 31.25 -20.61 46.12
N PRO A 92 31.91 -21.77 45.92
CA PRO A 92 31.41 -22.85 45.05
C PRO A 92 30.84 -24.07 45.81
N GLY A 93 29.96 -24.84 45.15
CA GLY A 93 29.51 -26.15 45.62
C GLY A 93 28.66 -26.88 44.58
N ASN A 94 29.16 -28.00 44.06
CA ASN A 94 28.50 -28.89 43.09
C ASN A 94 27.66 -29.98 43.83
N PRO A 95 27.03 -30.96 43.15
CA PRO A 95 25.58 -31.09 43.03
C PRO A 95 25.03 -32.31 43.80
N SER A 96 23.70 -32.44 43.95
CA SER A 96 22.97 -33.73 43.88
C SER A 96 21.49 -33.63 44.27
N ALA A 97 20.72 -34.52 43.65
CA ALA A 97 19.53 -35.22 44.13
C ALA A 97 18.14 -34.61 43.90
N MET A 98 17.40 -35.27 42.99
CA MET A 98 15.95 -35.45 43.03
C MET A 98 15.51 -36.07 44.37
N PRO A 99 14.23 -35.98 44.77
CA PRO A 99 13.27 -37.01 44.35
C PRO A 99 11.82 -36.52 44.13
N THR A 100 11.13 -37.16 43.19
CA THR A 100 9.68 -37.45 43.27
C THR A 100 9.48 -38.71 44.14
N PRO A 101 8.32 -38.90 44.81
CA PRO A 101 7.28 -39.74 44.19
C PRO A 101 5.80 -39.45 44.57
N ASN A 102 4.94 -39.69 43.58
CA ASN A 102 3.60 -40.32 43.56
C ASN A 102 2.62 -40.32 44.77
N GLY A 103 1.34 -40.12 44.42
CA GLY A 103 0.13 -40.65 45.08
C GLY A 103 -1.04 -39.66 44.99
N ALA A 104 -1.96 -39.65 44.01
CA ALA A 104 -2.99 -40.62 43.60
C ALA A 104 -4.27 -40.64 44.49
N LEU A 105 -5.41 -40.39 43.80
CA LEU A 105 -6.79 -40.90 43.99
C LEU A 105 -7.91 -39.99 44.58
N MET A 106 -8.84 -39.63 43.68
CA MET A 106 -10.33 -39.76 43.68
C MET A 106 -11.20 -39.01 44.71
N ALA A 107 -12.21 -38.25 44.26
CA ALA A 107 -13.57 -38.76 43.91
C ALA A 107 -14.64 -37.66 43.76
N ASN A 108 -15.40 -37.76 42.66
CA ASN A 108 -16.85 -37.58 42.45
C ASN A 108 -17.67 -36.39 43.01
N GLY A 109 -18.39 -35.74 42.09
CA GLY A 109 -19.71 -35.14 42.29
C GLY A 109 -20.46 -35.01 40.96
N VAL A 110 -21.65 -35.61 40.85
CA VAL A 110 -22.44 -35.83 39.61
C VAL A 110 -23.82 -35.15 39.75
N ASN A 111 -24.18 -34.25 38.80
CA ASN A 111 -25.51 -33.96 38.17
C ASN A 111 -26.81 -33.72 38.99
N PRO A 112 -28.00 -33.41 38.40
CA PRO A 112 -28.38 -32.86 37.07
C PRO A 112 -29.50 -31.77 37.10
N HIS A 113 -29.87 -31.20 35.94
CA HIS A 113 -31.28 -31.07 35.51
C HIS A 113 -31.41 -30.78 34.00
N ALA A 114 -32.43 -31.38 33.36
CA ALA A 114 -32.69 -31.41 31.93
C ALA A 114 -34.13 -30.97 31.56
N THR A 115 -34.26 -30.19 30.46
CA THR A 115 -35.24 -30.26 29.32
C THR A 115 -36.78 -30.12 29.54
N PRO A 116 -37.67 -29.99 28.49
CA PRO A 116 -37.55 -29.55 27.06
C PRO A 116 -38.74 -28.73 26.43
N LEU A 117 -38.61 -28.42 25.11
CA LEU A 117 -39.61 -28.50 23.99
C LEU A 117 -40.61 -27.35 23.66
N GLN A 118 -40.53 -26.76 22.44
CA GLN A 118 -41.50 -26.91 21.30
C GLN A 118 -41.49 -25.77 20.24
N THR A 119 -41.40 -26.19 18.98
CA THR A 119 -41.76 -25.50 17.70
C THR A 119 -43.25 -25.74 17.36
N PRO A 120 -43.90 -24.97 16.44
CA PRO A 120 -43.95 -25.39 15.01
C PRO A 120 -44.04 -24.27 13.94
N LEU A 121 -43.86 -24.72 12.68
CA LEU A 121 -43.90 -24.06 11.36
C LEU A 121 -45.30 -23.61 10.87
N GLN A 122 -45.32 -22.69 9.88
CA GLN A 122 -46.10 -22.69 8.59
C GLN A 122 -46.00 -21.29 7.92
N SER A 123 -46.38 -21.02 6.66
CA SER A 123 -45.96 -21.45 5.31
C SER A 123 -46.55 -20.43 4.30
N LEU A 124 -45.93 -20.28 3.11
CA LEU A 124 -46.51 -19.83 1.81
C LEU A 124 -46.96 -18.36 1.59
N SER A 125 -46.41 -17.70 0.54
CA SER A 125 -47.11 -17.43 -0.75
C SER A 125 -46.32 -16.49 -1.71
N ARG A 126 -46.29 -16.87 -3.00
CA ARG A 126 -45.85 -16.11 -4.23
C ARG A 126 -47.07 -15.35 -4.82
N PRO A 127 -47.01 -14.48 -5.89
CA PRO A 127 -46.72 -14.86 -7.30
C PRO A 127 -46.23 -13.66 -8.24
N PRO A 128 -46.39 -13.61 -9.62
CA PRO A 128 -45.26 -13.69 -10.59
C PRO A 128 -45.29 -12.76 -11.87
N MET A 129 -44.45 -13.10 -12.89
CA MET A 129 -44.47 -12.81 -14.37
C MET A 129 -43.77 -11.51 -14.88
N ALA A 130 -43.23 -11.33 -16.11
CA ALA A 130 -43.31 -12.03 -17.41
C ALA A 130 -42.12 -11.64 -18.36
N THR A 131 -41.83 -12.46 -19.37
CA THR A 131 -41.14 -12.15 -20.66
C THR A 131 -42.19 -11.89 -21.76
N PRO A 132 -41.90 -11.21 -22.90
CA PRO A 132 -41.45 -11.89 -24.14
C PRO A 132 -40.55 -11.04 -25.09
N GLY A 133 -40.03 -11.69 -26.15
CA GLY A 133 -39.11 -11.13 -27.16
C GLY A 133 -39.74 -10.47 -28.42
N PRO A 134 -39.13 -10.59 -29.62
CA PRO A 134 -38.73 -9.49 -30.52
C PRO A 134 -39.67 -9.27 -31.75
N PRO A 135 -39.35 -8.35 -32.70
CA PRO A 135 -38.81 -8.81 -34.00
C PRO A 135 -37.90 -7.85 -34.80
N THR A 136 -37.49 -8.40 -35.95
CA THR A 136 -36.59 -8.08 -37.07
C THR A 136 -36.98 -6.98 -38.08
N GLY A 137 -36.00 -6.41 -38.82
CA GLY A 137 -36.13 -6.13 -40.28
C GLY A 137 -35.71 -4.73 -40.81
N PRO A 138 -35.26 -4.58 -42.09
CA PRO A 138 -34.20 -3.65 -42.51
C PRO A 138 -34.61 -2.66 -43.67
N PRO A 139 -33.76 -2.23 -44.66
CA PRO A 139 -33.37 -0.83 -44.85
C PRO A 139 -33.69 -0.21 -46.25
N GLY A 140 -33.35 1.06 -46.45
CA GLY A 140 -33.28 1.77 -47.75
C GLY A 140 -33.08 3.28 -47.53
N SER A 141 -32.49 4.12 -48.37
CA SER A 141 -31.80 4.05 -49.66
C SER A 141 -31.22 5.47 -49.91
N ALA A 142 -30.05 5.60 -50.55
CA ALA A 142 -29.47 6.89 -51.02
C ALA A 142 -30.26 7.43 -52.24
N PRO A 143 -30.06 8.67 -52.81
CA PRO A 143 -28.79 9.24 -53.32
C PRO A 143 -28.74 10.82 -53.30
N PRO A 144 -28.03 11.55 -54.20
CA PRO A 144 -26.57 11.76 -54.29
C PRO A 144 -26.13 13.25 -54.28
N SER A 145 -24.81 13.48 -54.39
CA SER A 145 -24.11 14.52 -55.20
C SER A 145 -23.23 15.58 -54.51
N ALA A 146 -22.12 15.85 -55.21
CA ALA A 146 -21.18 16.99 -55.19
C ALA A 146 -20.01 17.02 -54.18
N ALA A 147 -18.80 17.00 -54.74
CA ALA A 147 -17.52 17.41 -54.17
C ALA A 147 -17.03 18.66 -54.93
N PRO A 148 -15.93 19.35 -54.53
CA PRO A 148 -15.41 19.60 -53.19
C PRO A 148 -15.20 21.12 -52.93
N SER A 149 -15.33 21.58 -51.68
CA SER A 149 -14.77 22.86 -51.25
C SER A 149 -13.79 22.63 -50.10
N ARG A 150 -12.58 23.19 -50.25
CA ARG A 150 -11.45 23.07 -49.33
C ARG A 150 -11.71 23.88 -48.05
N PRO A 151 -11.74 23.29 -46.85
CA PRO A 151 -11.79 24.05 -45.61
C PRO A 151 -10.41 24.07 -44.91
N THR A 152 -10.10 25.24 -44.39
CA THR A 152 -9.01 25.56 -43.46
C THR A 152 -8.97 24.64 -42.22
N PRO A 153 -7.80 24.37 -41.63
CA PRO A 153 -7.69 23.48 -40.48
C PRO A 153 -8.30 24.11 -39.23
N LYS A 154 -9.35 23.47 -38.71
CA LYS A 154 -9.91 23.70 -37.37
C LYS A 154 -8.93 23.21 -36.28
N PRO A 155 -8.93 23.83 -35.08
CA PRO A 155 -8.03 23.47 -33.99
C PRO A 155 -8.31 22.04 -33.50
N LYS A 156 -7.24 21.26 -33.33
CA LYS A 156 -7.28 19.91 -32.76
C LYS A 156 -7.86 19.94 -31.35
N VAL A 157 -8.85 19.09 -31.13
CA VAL A 157 -9.39 18.69 -29.82
C VAL A 157 -8.24 18.16 -28.96
N LYS A 158 -8.11 18.68 -27.73
CA LYS A 158 -7.15 18.19 -26.73
C LYS A 158 -7.58 16.79 -26.28
N ASN A 159 -6.71 15.81 -26.49
CA ASN A 159 -6.77 14.53 -25.80
C ASN A 159 -6.67 14.78 -24.28
N ALA A 160 -7.66 14.31 -23.54
CA ALA A 160 -7.62 14.22 -22.09
C ALA A 160 -6.58 13.16 -21.70
N GLY A 161 -5.40 13.61 -21.29
CA GLY A 161 -4.36 12.79 -20.68
C GLY A 161 -4.35 12.96 -19.17
N SER A 162 -4.25 11.83 -18.47
CA SER A 162 -4.09 11.65 -17.01
C SER A 162 -5.30 11.99 -16.12
N ASN A 163 -5.98 10.95 -15.65
CA ASN A 163 -6.90 10.99 -14.50
C ASN A 163 -6.11 10.99 -13.18
N LEU A 164 -5.10 11.85 -13.05
CA LEU A 164 -4.40 12.04 -11.78
C LEU A 164 -5.02 13.25 -11.06
N PRO A 165 -5.37 13.13 -9.76
CA PRO A 165 -5.81 14.26 -8.98
C PRO A 165 -4.79 15.39 -9.03
N ALA A 166 -5.26 16.62 -9.20
CA ALA A 166 -4.37 17.75 -9.36
C ALA A 166 -3.57 18.00 -8.06
N PRO A 167 -2.23 18.14 -8.11
CA PRO A 167 -1.38 18.17 -6.92
C PRO A 167 -1.84 19.23 -5.90
N PRO A 168 -1.75 18.94 -4.59
CA PRO A 168 -1.92 19.92 -3.51
C PRO A 168 -1.02 21.15 -3.72
N LEU A 169 -1.46 22.31 -3.22
CA LEU A 169 -0.70 23.56 -3.40
C LEU A 169 0.66 23.53 -2.69
N ASP A 170 0.79 22.80 -1.58
CA ASP A 170 2.05 22.68 -0.84
C ASP A 170 3.09 21.87 -1.62
N ASP A 171 2.66 20.81 -2.31
CA ASP A 171 3.52 20.04 -3.23
C ASP A 171 3.97 20.89 -4.42
N VAL A 172 3.11 21.80 -4.88
CA VAL A 172 3.47 22.76 -5.94
C VAL A 172 4.52 23.77 -5.46
N HIS A 173 4.50 24.20 -4.21
CA HIS A 173 5.53 25.12 -3.70
C HIS A 173 6.84 24.38 -3.40
N ALA A 174 6.78 23.15 -2.88
CA ALA A 174 7.96 22.32 -2.61
C ALA A 174 8.71 21.92 -3.89
N ALA A 175 8.00 21.77 -5.02
CA ALA A 175 8.57 21.35 -6.29
C ALA A 175 9.35 22.44 -7.06
N PHE A 176 9.41 23.68 -6.56
CA PHE A 176 10.05 24.79 -7.26
C PHE A 176 10.96 25.64 -6.36
N VAL A 177 12.15 25.95 -6.87
CA VAL A 177 13.08 26.90 -6.26
C VAL A 177 12.83 28.29 -6.83
N GLU A 178 12.63 29.28 -5.96
CA GLU A 178 12.42 30.66 -6.37
C GLU A 178 13.74 31.43 -6.43
N PHE A 179 13.94 32.23 -7.48
CA PHE A 179 15.11 33.07 -7.65
C PHE A 179 14.80 34.32 -8.49
N ARG A 180 15.69 35.32 -8.46
CA ARG A 180 15.66 36.44 -9.41
C ARG A 180 16.62 36.15 -10.54
N ALA A 181 16.12 36.13 -11.78
CA ALA A 181 16.96 35.89 -12.96
C ALA A 181 17.87 37.10 -13.27
N LYS A 182 17.38 38.31 -13.03
CA LYS A 182 18.15 39.56 -13.08
C LYS A 182 17.80 40.44 -11.88
N GLU A 183 18.74 41.29 -11.47
CA GLU A 183 18.58 42.19 -10.32
C GLU A 183 17.45 43.22 -10.53
N GLU A 184 17.18 43.53 -11.80
CA GLU A 184 16.19 44.51 -12.29
C GLU A 184 14.78 43.92 -12.49
N ASP A 185 14.63 42.59 -12.41
CA ASP A 185 13.36 41.92 -12.72
C ASP A 185 12.30 42.19 -11.64
N LYS A 186 11.14 42.68 -12.07
CA LYS A 186 10.00 42.99 -11.19
C LYS A 186 9.29 41.74 -10.65
N CYS A 187 9.51 40.58 -11.27
CA CYS A 187 8.85 39.32 -10.95
C CYS A 187 9.89 38.24 -10.58
N LEU A 188 9.54 37.38 -9.62
CA LEU A 188 10.35 36.21 -9.28
C LEU A 188 10.24 35.16 -10.38
N SER A 189 11.35 34.47 -10.64
CA SER A 189 11.41 33.27 -11.46
C SER A 189 11.41 32.05 -10.55
N VAL A 190 10.87 30.94 -11.05
CA VAL A 190 10.80 29.66 -10.35
C VAL A 190 11.39 28.59 -11.24
N GLN A 191 12.24 27.75 -10.68
CA GLN A 191 12.83 26.60 -11.36
C GLN A 191 12.20 25.33 -10.80
N CYS A 192 11.65 24.48 -11.67
CA CYS A 192 11.19 23.14 -11.26
C CYS A 192 12.41 22.31 -10.84
N ILE A 193 12.40 21.72 -9.65
CA ILE A 193 13.54 20.93 -9.14
C ILE A 193 13.73 19.61 -9.91
N TYR A 194 12.68 19.12 -10.58
CA TYR A 194 12.69 17.82 -11.25
C TYR A 194 13.19 17.90 -12.69
N CYS A 195 12.71 18.88 -13.47
CA CYS A 195 13.10 19.04 -14.88
C CYS A 195 13.98 20.27 -15.15
N GLN A 196 14.30 21.04 -14.11
CA GLN A 196 15.14 22.24 -14.16
C GLN A 196 14.60 23.38 -15.05
N GLN A 197 13.35 23.29 -15.53
CA GLN A 197 12.74 24.36 -16.33
C GLN A 197 12.46 25.60 -15.48
N VAL A 198 12.94 26.76 -15.97
CA VAL A 198 12.70 28.06 -15.38
C VAL A 198 11.44 28.69 -15.98
N ARG A 199 10.56 29.20 -15.13
CA ARG A 199 9.33 29.91 -15.50
C ARG A 199 9.13 31.13 -14.61
N ALA A 200 8.30 32.08 -15.02
CA ALA A 200 7.87 33.15 -14.11
C ALA A 200 7.02 32.57 -12.97
N LYS A 201 7.19 33.08 -11.74
CA LYS A 201 6.42 32.65 -10.57
C LYS A 201 4.93 32.87 -10.79
N ASN A 202 4.18 31.77 -10.88
CA ASN A 202 2.74 31.77 -11.03
C ASN A 202 2.20 30.38 -10.64
N THR A 203 1.54 30.29 -9.50
CA THR A 203 1.13 29.01 -8.89
C THR A 203 0.23 28.18 -9.80
N SER A 204 -0.68 28.82 -10.58
CA SER A 204 -1.52 28.12 -11.55
C SER A 204 -0.70 27.47 -12.66
N ARG A 205 0.32 28.17 -13.20
CA ARG A 205 1.23 27.62 -14.21
C ARG A 205 2.21 26.60 -13.66
N GLN A 206 2.64 26.75 -12.41
CA GLN A 206 3.48 25.78 -11.72
C GLN A 206 2.72 24.45 -11.53
N ARG A 207 1.45 24.53 -11.11
CA ARG A 207 0.57 23.36 -11.00
C ARG A 207 0.35 22.69 -12.36
N GLN A 208 0.08 23.47 -13.41
CA GLN A 208 -0.05 22.94 -14.78
C GLN A 208 1.26 22.28 -15.25
N HIS A 209 2.41 22.87 -14.92
CA HIS A 209 3.70 22.30 -15.27
C HIS A 209 3.92 20.94 -14.61
N LEU A 210 3.60 20.76 -13.33
CA LEU A 210 3.76 19.47 -12.65
C LEU A 210 2.86 18.38 -13.23
N LEU A 211 1.65 18.72 -13.69
CA LEU A 211 0.76 17.79 -14.39
C LEU A 211 1.32 17.30 -15.73
N GLU A 212 2.22 18.06 -16.34
CA GLU A 212 2.81 17.75 -17.65
C GLU A 212 4.30 17.37 -17.58
N CYS A 213 4.94 17.51 -16.42
CA CYS A 213 6.38 17.32 -16.24
C CYS A 213 6.72 15.82 -16.15
N PRO A 214 7.37 15.22 -17.17
CA PRO A 214 7.60 13.77 -17.20
C PRO A 214 8.46 13.29 -16.03
N THR A 215 9.48 14.08 -15.65
CA THR A 215 10.39 13.77 -14.55
C THR A 215 9.73 13.86 -13.18
N TYR A 216 8.81 14.82 -13.00
CA TYR A 216 8.02 14.89 -11.76
C TYR A 216 7.06 13.70 -11.67
N LEU A 217 6.37 13.39 -12.76
CA LEU A 217 5.42 12.29 -12.80
C LEU A 217 6.09 10.92 -12.61
N SER A 218 7.31 10.72 -13.11
CA SER A 218 8.07 9.49 -12.85
C SER A 218 8.47 9.39 -11.39
N VAL A 219 9.01 10.47 -10.81
CA VAL A 219 9.38 10.49 -9.38
C VAL A 219 8.16 10.31 -8.49
N MET A 220 7.02 10.92 -8.82
CA MET A 220 5.78 10.77 -8.06
C MET A 220 5.16 9.38 -8.16
N LYS A 221 5.31 8.72 -9.31
CA LYS A 221 4.92 7.32 -9.50
C LYS A 221 5.76 6.38 -8.62
N ASP A 222 7.01 6.76 -8.38
CA ASP A 222 7.95 6.01 -7.53
C ASP A 222 7.93 6.47 -6.05
N SER A 223 7.34 7.62 -5.74
CA SER A 223 7.35 8.19 -4.38
C SER A 223 6.15 7.74 -3.56
N ILE A 224 6.47 7.06 -2.45
CA ILE A 224 5.62 6.75 -1.29
C ILE A 224 4.35 5.93 -1.61
N PRO A 225 4.38 4.60 -1.40
CA PRO A 225 3.19 3.75 -1.48
C PRO A 225 1.98 4.26 -0.67
N ALA A 226 2.23 4.97 0.44
CA ALA A 226 1.19 5.55 1.29
C ALA A 226 0.38 6.69 0.64
N ASN A 227 0.94 7.42 -0.33
CA ASN A 227 0.19 8.46 -1.06
C ASN A 227 -0.70 7.91 -2.19
N ASN A 228 -0.53 6.63 -2.55
CA ASN A 228 -1.43 5.90 -3.45
C ASN A 228 -2.60 5.23 -2.70
N LEU A 229 -2.71 5.44 -1.38
CA LEU A 229 -3.85 4.97 -0.60
C LEU A 229 -5.06 5.88 -0.83
N LEU A 230 -6.25 5.28 -0.83
CA LEU A 230 -7.54 6.02 -0.90
C LEU A 230 -7.72 7.01 0.26
N HIS A 231 -7.01 6.81 1.37
CA HIS A 231 -7.04 7.65 2.56
C HIS A 231 -5.62 8.10 2.91
N THR A 232 -5.44 9.40 3.10
CA THR A 232 -4.14 10.01 3.41
C THR A 232 -4.08 10.43 4.88
N PHE A 233 -2.87 10.45 5.44
CA PHE A 233 -2.63 10.96 6.78
C PHE A 233 -2.87 12.49 6.85
N PRO A 234 -3.22 13.02 8.04
CA PRO A 234 -3.34 14.47 8.25
C PRO A 234 -2.06 15.22 7.85
N GLU A 235 -2.22 16.49 7.50
CA GLU A 235 -1.10 17.38 7.21
C GLU A 235 -0.26 17.62 8.47
N GLY A 236 1.06 17.50 8.34
CA GLY A 236 2.01 17.61 9.46
C GLY A 236 2.28 16.29 10.21
N ASP A 237 1.58 15.20 9.90
CA ASP A 237 1.87 13.88 10.49
C ASP A 237 3.12 13.26 9.84
N VAL A 238 4.06 12.78 10.65
CA VAL A 238 5.28 12.10 10.20
C VAL A 238 4.94 10.85 9.37
N ALA A 239 3.84 10.16 9.66
CA ALA A 239 3.39 9.01 8.87
C ALA A 239 3.07 9.36 7.40
N ARG A 240 2.76 10.63 7.12
CA ARG A 240 2.50 11.12 5.76
C ARG A 240 3.77 11.24 4.93
N SER A 241 4.90 11.57 5.55
CA SER A 241 6.16 11.93 4.87
C SER A 241 7.28 10.90 5.06
N LEU A 242 7.18 10.04 6.07
CA LEU A 242 8.19 9.02 6.35
C LEU A 242 8.24 8.00 5.22
N GLN A 243 9.41 7.91 4.57
CA GLN A 243 9.66 6.92 3.54
C GLN A 243 10.11 5.61 4.17
N ILE A 244 9.31 4.57 3.99
CA ILE A 244 9.65 3.20 4.38
C ILE A 244 10.09 2.46 3.12
N PRO A 245 11.24 1.76 3.12
CA PRO A 245 11.66 0.95 1.99
C PRO A 245 10.57 -0.05 1.60
N ALA A 246 10.18 -0.03 0.33
CA ALA A 246 9.22 -1.00 -0.18
C ALA A 246 9.91 -2.37 -0.31
N PRO A 247 9.30 -3.46 0.19
CA PRO A 247 9.87 -4.78 0.05
C PRO A 247 9.89 -5.18 -1.43
N THR A 248 10.92 -5.93 -1.83
CA THR A 248 11.01 -6.48 -3.19
C THR A 248 10.84 -8.00 -3.17
N LEU A 249 10.46 -8.56 -4.32
CA LEU A 249 10.24 -10.00 -4.50
C LEU A 249 11.25 -10.56 -5.49
N GLU A 250 11.97 -11.59 -5.07
CA GLU A 250 12.98 -12.27 -5.89
C GLU A 250 12.67 -13.76 -5.97
N LEU A 251 12.57 -14.32 -7.18
CA LEU A 251 12.34 -15.76 -7.34
C LEU A 251 13.49 -16.54 -6.70
N ASP A 252 13.15 -17.43 -5.77
CA ASP A 252 14.14 -18.12 -4.94
C ASP A 252 14.13 -19.63 -5.20
N PHE A 253 12.95 -20.26 -5.22
CA PHE A 253 12.81 -21.67 -5.56
C PHE A 253 11.45 -22.01 -6.16
N ARG A 254 11.39 -23.13 -6.90
CA ARG A 254 10.16 -23.76 -7.39
C ARG A 254 9.98 -25.11 -6.71
N MET A 255 8.73 -25.44 -6.40
CA MET A 255 8.35 -26.71 -5.79
C MET A 255 7.22 -27.39 -6.56
N SER A 256 7.29 -28.71 -6.63
CA SER A 256 6.25 -29.62 -7.13
C SER A 256 5.96 -30.62 -6.03
N ILE A 257 4.73 -30.61 -5.50
CA ILE A 257 4.27 -31.47 -4.41
C ILE A 257 3.20 -32.40 -4.95
N LYS A 258 3.40 -33.70 -4.81
CA LYS A 258 2.40 -34.74 -5.09
C LYS A 258 1.61 -35.05 -3.84
N MET A 259 0.30 -35.18 -3.98
CA MET A 259 -0.64 -35.32 -2.88
C MET A 259 -1.46 -36.58 -3.03
N ASN A 260 -1.94 -37.11 -1.92
CA ASN A 260 -2.97 -38.14 -1.92
C ASN A 260 -4.35 -37.55 -2.27
N PRO A 261 -5.32 -38.40 -2.62
CA PRO A 261 -6.73 -38.00 -2.67
C PRO A 261 -7.15 -37.29 -1.39
N LYS A 262 -7.96 -36.25 -1.55
CA LYS A 262 -8.49 -35.46 -0.43
C LYS A 262 -9.40 -36.32 0.45
N VAL A 263 -9.28 -36.18 1.76
CA VAL A 263 -10.19 -36.75 2.74
C VAL A 263 -11.14 -35.65 3.22
N THR A 264 -12.42 -35.77 2.86
CA THR A 264 -13.47 -34.83 3.29
C THR A 264 -13.84 -35.10 4.74
N VAL A 265 -13.54 -34.15 5.63
CA VAL A 265 -13.93 -34.22 7.04
C VAL A 265 -15.39 -33.81 7.22
N GLY A 266 -15.89 -32.91 6.36
CA GLY A 266 -17.28 -32.47 6.34
C GLY A 266 -17.44 -30.97 6.64
N GLN A 267 -18.68 -30.53 6.84
CA GLN A 267 -18.98 -29.12 7.07
C GLN A 267 -18.60 -28.71 8.50
N SER A 268 -17.75 -27.69 8.62
CA SER A 268 -17.42 -27.02 9.88
C SER A 268 -18.05 -25.62 9.93
N ILE A 269 -17.90 -24.94 11.08
CA ILE A 269 -18.36 -23.55 11.26
C ILE A 269 -17.68 -22.56 10.31
N TRP A 270 -16.50 -22.89 9.77
CA TRP A 270 -15.73 -22.03 8.87
C TRP A 270 -15.91 -22.37 7.38
N GLY A 271 -16.51 -23.52 7.06
CA GLY A 271 -16.56 -24.07 5.71
C GLY A 271 -16.39 -25.59 5.66
N GLY A 272 -16.37 -26.16 4.46
CA GLY A 272 -16.02 -27.57 4.25
C GLY A 272 -14.57 -27.82 4.64
N ARG A 273 -14.33 -28.79 5.50
CA ARG A 273 -12.99 -29.15 5.97
C ARG A 273 -12.46 -30.31 5.15
N GLU A 274 -11.32 -30.11 4.50
CA GLU A 274 -10.61 -31.14 3.73
C GLU A 274 -9.22 -31.37 4.34
N TRP A 275 -8.79 -32.63 4.31
CA TRP A 275 -7.46 -33.05 4.73
C TRP A 275 -6.73 -33.67 3.55
N VAL A 276 -5.50 -33.25 3.32
CA VAL A 276 -4.68 -33.73 2.20
C VAL A 276 -3.30 -34.10 2.73
N SER A 277 -2.84 -35.33 2.47
CA SER A 277 -1.49 -35.76 2.82
C SER A 277 -0.56 -35.73 1.61
N PHE A 278 0.72 -35.51 1.84
CA PHE A 278 1.73 -35.40 0.80
C PHE A 278 2.41 -36.74 0.58
N LEU A 279 2.42 -37.19 -0.67
CA LEU A 279 3.15 -38.36 -1.12
C LEU A 279 4.65 -38.08 -1.24
N GLY A 280 5.01 -36.81 -1.44
CA GLY A 280 6.36 -36.33 -1.62
C GLY A 280 6.41 -35.31 -2.75
N GLY A 281 7.59 -35.11 -3.32
CA GLY A 281 7.77 -34.08 -4.33
C GLY A 281 9.21 -33.70 -4.51
N GLN A 282 9.43 -32.62 -5.24
CA GLN A 282 10.76 -32.12 -5.55
C GLN A 282 10.76 -30.60 -5.52
N TRP A 283 11.92 -30.04 -5.19
CA TRP A 283 12.13 -28.60 -5.19
C TRP A 283 13.53 -28.28 -5.71
N ALA A 284 13.66 -27.11 -6.33
CA ALA A 284 14.93 -26.59 -6.81
C ALA A 284 14.93 -25.07 -6.73
N GLY A 285 16.04 -24.52 -6.27
CA GLY A 285 16.19 -23.09 -6.04
C GLY A 285 17.63 -22.64 -5.91
N ARG A 286 17.79 -21.38 -5.51
CA ARG A 286 19.10 -20.72 -5.44
C ARG A 286 19.99 -21.23 -4.33
N TRP A 287 19.39 -21.71 -3.24
CA TRP A 287 20.09 -22.24 -2.08
C TRP A 287 20.23 -23.76 -2.09
N GLY A 288 19.68 -24.44 -3.08
CA GLY A 288 19.82 -25.89 -3.20
C GLY A 288 18.72 -26.56 -4.00
N LYS A 289 18.68 -27.88 -3.90
CA LYS A 289 17.63 -28.73 -4.47
C LYS A 289 17.43 -29.95 -3.58
N GLY A 290 16.31 -30.62 -3.77
CA GLY A 290 16.05 -31.86 -3.04
C GLY A 290 14.62 -32.34 -3.20
N ILE A 291 14.18 -33.09 -2.20
CA ILE A 291 12.86 -33.71 -2.20
C ILE A 291 11.97 -33.17 -1.09
N VAL A 292 10.67 -33.28 -1.29
CA VAL A 292 9.67 -33.15 -0.23
C VAL A 292 9.46 -34.52 0.37
N LEU A 293 9.64 -34.65 1.68
CA LEU A 293 9.47 -35.93 2.36
C LEU A 293 7.99 -36.34 2.41
N PRO A 294 7.68 -37.64 2.26
CA PRO A 294 6.35 -38.16 2.51
C PRO A 294 5.89 -37.90 3.95
N GLY A 295 4.59 -37.70 4.15
CA GLY A 295 3.99 -37.53 5.49
C GLY A 295 3.66 -36.09 5.87
N GLY A 296 4.03 -35.11 5.05
CA GLY A 296 3.47 -33.76 5.15
C GLY A 296 1.96 -33.73 4.97
N GLN A 297 1.32 -32.65 5.42
CA GLN A 297 -0.13 -32.49 5.35
C GLN A 297 -0.53 -31.06 5.00
N ASP A 298 -1.70 -30.90 4.41
CA ASP A 298 -2.41 -29.65 4.20
C ASP A 298 -3.84 -29.77 4.74
N THR A 299 -4.21 -28.84 5.62
CA THR A 299 -5.56 -28.76 6.19
C THR A 299 -6.29 -27.57 5.57
N GLN A 300 -7.34 -27.87 4.80
CA GLN A 300 -8.01 -26.87 3.97
C GLN A 300 -9.39 -26.53 4.52
N ILE A 301 -9.78 -25.27 4.39
CA ILE A 301 -11.15 -24.79 4.62
C ILE A 301 -11.69 -24.25 3.30
N VAL A 302 -12.69 -24.92 2.75
CA VAL A 302 -13.35 -24.57 1.50
C VAL A 302 -14.66 -23.84 1.82
N THR A 303 -14.79 -22.59 1.38
CA THR A 303 -16.02 -21.82 1.54
C THR A 303 -17.09 -22.27 0.54
N LYS A 304 -18.32 -21.77 0.68
CA LYS A 304 -19.43 -22.06 -0.24
C LYS A 304 -19.15 -21.62 -1.69
N ASP A 305 -18.24 -20.66 -1.88
CA ASP A 305 -17.83 -20.14 -3.19
C ASP A 305 -16.53 -20.78 -3.69
N PHE A 306 -16.14 -21.94 -3.12
CA PHE A 306 -14.93 -22.69 -3.44
C PHE A 306 -13.60 -21.98 -3.16
N THR A 307 -13.65 -20.79 -2.55
CA THR A 307 -12.44 -20.16 -2.00
C THR A 307 -11.86 -21.06 -0.92
N THR A 308 -10.57 -21.36 -1.02
CA THR A 308 -9.93 -22.34 -0.15
C THR A 308 -8.81 -21.68 0.64
N ASN A 309 -8.93 -21.67 1.97
CA ASN A 309 -7.80 -21.41 2.85
C ASN A 309 -7.04 -22.72 3.05
N LEU A 310 -5.71 -22.67 3.00
CA LEU A 310 -4.85 -23.83 3.16
C LEU A 310 -3.78 -23.57 4.21
N ARG A 311 -3.41 -24.63 4.93
CA ARG A 311 -2.41 -24.63 5.99
C ARG A 311 -1.66 -25.94 5.93
N ALA A 312 -0.46 -25.87 5.35
CA ALA A 312 0.40 -27.01 5.13
C ALA A 312 1.60 -27.02 6.09
N SER A 313 1.99 -28.22 6.52
CA SER A 313 3.19 -28.49 7.30
C SER A 313 3.86 -29.73 6.74
N TYR A 314 5.12 -29.61 6.35
CA TYR A 314 5.88 -30.67 5.70
C TYR A 314 7.38 -30.47 5.89
N MET A 315 8.19 -31.42 5.42
CA MET A 315 9.64 -31.38 5.55
C MET A 315 10.30 -31.52 4.19
N LEU A 316 11.35 -30.74 3.97
CA LEU A 316 12.26 -30.85 2.84
C LEU A 316 13.51 -31.59 3.28
N GLN A 317 14.07 -32.36 2.36
CA GLN A 317 15.40 -32.94 2.47
C GLN A 317 16.26 -32.37 1.33
N THR A 318 17.44 -31.85 1.65
CA THR A 318 18.39 -31.38 0.63
C THR A 318 19.13 -32.55 -0.03
N ALA A 319 19.69 -32.30 -1.21
CA ALA A 319 20.45 -33.30 -1.97
C ALA A 319 21.94 -33.37 -1.57
N ASP A 320 22.37 -32.65 -0.54
CA ASP A 320 23.75 -32.66 -0.05
C ASP A 320 24.05 -33.94 0.75
N GLU A 321 25.33 -34.17 1.02
CA GLU A 321 25.81 -35.26 1.86
C GLU A 321 26.64 -34.69 3.02
N PRO A 322 26.21 -34.83 4.30
CA PRO A 322 24.91 -35.36 4.72
C PRO A 322 23.75 -34.42 4.34
N PRO A 323 22.53 -34.95 4.20
CA PRO A 323 21.36 -34.13 3.87
C PRO A 323 20.97 -33.22 5.04
N ALA A 324 20.55 -32.01 4.73
CA ALA A 324 19.88 -31.13 5.68
C ALA A 324 18.36 -31.35 5.64
N TYR A 325 17.70 -31.16 6.78
CA TYR A 325 16.24 -31.25 6.91
C TYR A 325 15.66 -29.90 7.27
N VAL A 326 14.62 -29.49 6.56
CA VAL A 326 13.97 -28.18 6.73
C VAL A 326 12.48 -28.38 6.91
N ILE A 327 11.94 -27.96 8.05
CA ILE A 327 10.49 -27.91 8.29
C ILE A 327 9.95 -26.69 7.55
N VAL A 328 8.86 -26.88 6.80
CA VAL A 328 8.18 -25.82 6.07
C VAL A 328 6.75 -25.72 6.56
N ARG A 329 6.34 -24.50 6.91
CA ARG A 329 4.95 -24.14 7.16
C ARG A 329 4.49 -23.17 6.08
N ALA A 330 3.39 -23.51 5.42
CA ALA A 330 2.78 -22.68 4.41
C ALA A 330 1.33 -22.37 4.75
N GLU A 331 0.93 -21.11 4.66
CA GLU A 331 -0.46 -20.68 4.80
C GLU A 331 -0.84 -19.84 3.58
N GLY A 332 -2.08 -19.98 3.11
CA GLY A 332 -2.49 -19.20 1.97
C GLY A 332 -3.93 -19.36 1.55
N TRP A 333 -4.20 -18.84 0.37
CA TRP A 333 -5.53 -18.77 -0.21
C TRP A 333 -5.51 -19.12 -1.69
N LEU A 334 -6.50 -19.90 -2.07
CA LEU A 334 -6.96 -20.10 -3.44
C LEU A 334 -8.27 -19.32 -3.61
N THR A 335 -8.24 -18.27 -4.44
CA THR A 335 -9.36 -17.34 -4.67
C THR A 335 -9.58 -17.14 -6.17
N GLY A 336 -10.80 -16.80 -6.57
CA GLY A 336 -11.19 -16.71 -7.97
C GLY A 336 -12.70 -16.73 -8.15
N ALA A 337 -13.16 -16.70 -9.40
CA ALA A 337 -14.58 -16.86 -9.71
C ALA A 337 -15.04 -18.28 -9.35
N LYS A 338 -16.27 -18.40 -8.86
CA LYS A 338 -16.83 -19.66 -8.33
C LYS A 338 -16.75 -20.81 -9.34
N ASP A 339 -17.14 -20.55 -10.59
CA ASP A 339 -17.15 -21.50 -11.70
C ASP A 339 -15.74 -21.96 -12.12
N VAL A 340 -14.73 -21.09 -11.97
CA VAL A 340 -13.33 -21.43 -12.17
C VAL A 340 -12.83 -22.32 -11.03
N LEU A 341 -13.10 -21.93 -9.78
CA LEU A 341 -12.63 -22.66 -8.60
C LEU A 341 -13.26 -24.04 -8.45
N GLU A 342 -14.51 -24.20 -8.88
CA GLU A 342 -15.17 -25.50 -8.95
C GLU A 342 -14.40 -26.46 -9.85
N LYS A 343 -14.01 -26.01 -11.05
CA LYS A 343 -13.18 -26.80 -11.99
C LYS A 343 -11.77 -27.05 -11.49
N VAL A 344 -11.16 -26.09 -10.80
CA VAL A 344 -9.82 -26.23 -10.20
C VAL A 344 -9.81 -27.22 -9.04
N ASN A 345 -10.94 -27.37 -8.33
CA ASN A 345 -11.06 -28.33 -7.24
C ASN A 345 -11.34 -29.77 -7.72
N ASP A 346 -11.81 -29.94 -8.95
CA ASP A 346 -11.98 -31.24 -9.59
C ASP A 346 -10.65 -31.72 -10.21
N PRO A 347 -10.06 -32.83 -9.72
CA PRO A 347 -8.81 -33.37 -10.26
C PRO A 347 -8.85 -33.70 -11.76
N ALA A 348 -10.02 -34.02 -12.32
CA ALA A 348 -10.16 -34.34 -13.74
C ALA A 348 -10.15 -33.10 -14.64
N MET A 349 -10.51 -31.93 -14.11
CA MET A 349 -10.59 -30.68 -14.86
C MET A 349 -9.46 -29.70 -14.56
N ALA A 350 -8.81 -29.82 -13.39
CA ALA A 350 -7.81 -28.88 -12.91
C ALA A 350 -6.69 -28.59 -13.93
N ASP A 351 -6.24 -29.61 -14.66
CA ASP A 351 -5.13 -29.51 -15.62
C ASP A 351 -5.44 -28.61 -16.83
N GLY A 352 -6.72 -28.48 -17.18
CA GLY A 352 -7.18 -27.64 -18.29
C GLY A 352 -7.36 -26.17 -17.92
N ILE A 353 -7.27 -25.80 -16.63
CA ILE A 353 -7.54 -24.44 -16.19
C ILE A 353 -6.26 -23.61 -16.17
N ASN A 354 -6.27 -22.50 -16.91
CA ASN A 354 -5.14 -21.56 -16.91
C ASN A 354 -4.89 -21.01 -15.50
N PRO A 355 -3.69 -21.18 -14.92
CA PRO A 355 -3.36 -20.66 -13.58
C PRO A 355 -3.55 -19.14 -13.39
N SER A 356 -3.59 -18.37 -14.48
CA SER A 356 -3.80 -16.91 -14.44
C SER A 356 -5.28 -16.52 -14.23
N SER A 357 -6.21 -17.48 -14.34
CA SER A 357 -7.65 -17.27 -14.14
C SER A 357 -8.09 -17.27 -12.67
N TYR A 358 -7.20 -17.68 -11.77
CA TYR A 358 -7.40 -17.68 -10.32
C TYR A 358 -6.14 -17.22 -9.61
N LYS A 359 -6.24 -16.98 -8.30
CA LYS A 359 -5.11 -16.58 -7.46
C LYS A 359 -4.88 -17.67 -6.43
N TYR A 360 -3.80 -18.42 -6.62
CA TYR A 360 -3.25 -19.28 -5.57
C TYR A 360 -2.01 -18.58 -5.01
N ARG A 361 -2.14 -18.07 -3.78
CA ARG A 361 -1.09 -17.30 -3.09
C ARG A 361 -0.85 -17.90 -1.72
N ILE A 362 0.42 -18.11 -1.39
CA ILE A 362 0.86 -18.68 -0.11
C ILE A 362 1.94 -17.81 0.50
N ASN A 363 2.09 -17.83 1.82
CA ASN A 363 3.30 -17.44 2.51
C ASN A 363 4.00 -18.70 3.02
N LEU A 364 5.32 -18.65 3.13
CA LEU A 364 6.11 -19.75 3.68
C LEU A 364 7.04 -19.24 4.77
N SER A 365 7.20 -20.07 5.79
CA SER A 365 8.24 -19.96 6.81
C SER A 365 8.98 -21.30 6.89
N MET A 366 10.27 -21.24 7.20
CA MET A 366 11.14 -22.41 7.26
C MET A 366 11.87 -22.47 8.59
N GLU A 367 12.16 -23.69 9.03
CA GLU A 367 12.93 -23.94 10.25
C GLU A 367 13.88 -25.12 10.02
N THR A 368 15.15 -24.93 10.36
CA THR A 368 16.18 -25.97 10.30
C THR A 368 17.20 -25.79 11.41
N GLY A 369 17.72 -26.92 11.90
CA GLY A 369 18.84 -26.97 12.83
C GLY A 369 20.20 -27.14 12.14
N ASP A 370 20.25 -27.26 10.82
CA ASP A 370 21.51 -27.42 10.08
C ASP A 370 22.21 -26.07 9.90
N GLU A 371 23.44 -25.97 10.40
CA GLU A 371 24.23 -24.73 10.38
C GLU A 371 24.37 -24.12 8.98
N ARG A 372 24.46 -24.96 7.94
CA ARG A 372 24.60 -24.54 6.53
C ARG A 372 23.37 -23.77 6.02
N TYR A 373 22.21 -24.01 6.63
CA TYR A 373 20.92 -23.49 6.20
C TYR A 373 20.24 -22.58 7.22
N THR A 374 20.93 -22.21 8.31
CA THR A 374 20.39 -21.35 9.38
C THR A 374 19.80 -20.03 8.90
N PHE A 375 20.31 -19.47 7.80
CA PHE A 375 19.76 -18.26 7.20
C PHE A 375 18.29 -18.41 6.77
N LEU A 376 17.82 -19.63 6.46
CA LEU A 376 16.42 -19.89 6.11
C LEU A 376 15.46 -19.57 7.25
N ASN A 377 15.91 -19.68 8.51
CA ASN A 377 15.08 -19.46 9.70
C ASN A 377 14.61 -18.00 9.84
N THR A 378 15.30 -17.06 9.20
CA THR A 378 15.03 -15.62 9.30
C THR A 378 14.45 -15.01 8.02
N LEU A 379 14.23 -15.83 6.99
CA LEU A 379 13.68 -15.38 5.72
C LEU A 379 12.16 -15.56 5.67
N MET A 380 11.52 -14.81 4.77
CA MET A 380 10.11 -14.94 4.45
C MET A 380 9.92 -15.09 2.95
N TRP A 381 8.95 -15.91 2.56
CA TRP A 381 8.59 -16.10 1.17
C TRP A 381 7.10 -15.90 0.94
N VAL A 382 6.79 -15.42 -0.25
CA VAL A 382 5.44 -15.46 -0.82
C VAL A 382 5.46 -16.32 -2.06
N GLY A 383 4.46 -17.18 -2.23
CA GLY A 383 4.37 -18.13 -3.33
C GLY A 383 3.21 -17.84 -4.27
N SER A 384 3.42 -18.14 -5.55
CA SER A 384 2.39 -18.19 -6.59
C SER A 384 2.27 -19.62 -7.09
N GLY A 385 1.09 -20.23 -6.93
CA GLY A 385 0.87 -21.63 -7.25
C GLY A 385 -0.14 -21.90 -8.35
N CYS A 386 -0.22 -23.16 -8.74
CA CYS A 386 -1.31 -23.76 -9.49
C CYS A 386 -1.60 -25.17 -8.97
N ARG A 387 -2.82 -25.63 -9.19
CA ARG A 387 -3.20 -27.04 -8.99
C ARG A 387 -3.18 -27.76 -10.34
N ARG A 388 -2.69 -28.99 -10.34
CA ARG A 388 -2.64 -29.89 -11.50
C ARG A 388 -2.94 -31.31 -11.03
N GLY A 389 -4.18 -31.77 -11.19
CA GLY A 389 -4.64 -33.07 -10.70
C GLY A 389 -4.35 -33.26 -9.21
N GLN A 390 -3.52 -34.25 -8.88
CA GLN A 390 -3.05 -34.53 -7.52
C GLN A 390 -1.68 -33.90 -7.23
N GLU A 391 -1.32 -32.84 -7.93
CA GLU A 391 -0.06 -32.13 -7.79
C GLU A 391 -0.30 -30.62 -7.61
N VAL A 392 0.53 -30.00 -6.78
CA VAL A 392 0.60 -28.55 -6.64
C VAL A 392 1.99 -28.11 -7.06
N ILE A 393 2.05 -27.11 -7.95
CA ILE A 393 3.30 -26.46 -8.33
C ILE A 393 3.24 -25.02 -7.88
N PHE A 394 4.30 -24.53 -7.25
CA PHE A 394 4.41 -23.11 -6.94
C PHE A 394 5.84 -22.59 -7.07
N ASP A 395 5.90 -21.31 -7.41
CA ASP A 395 7.11 -20.49 -7.33
C ASP A 395 7.10 -19.71 -6.02
N ALA A 396 8.17 -19.82 -5.26
CA ALA A 396 8.38 -19.05 -4.04
C ALA A 396 9.35 -17.89 -4.30
N PHE A 397 8.92 -16.70 -3.90
CA PHE A 397 9.65 -15.46 -4.02
C PHE A 397 10.07 -15.02 -2.63
N ARG A 398 11.36 -14.80 -2.42
CA ARG A 398 11.92 -14.26 -1.19
C ARG A 398 11.54 -12.78 -1.09
N VAL A 399 11.13 -12.36 0.11
CA VAL A 399 10.89 -10.96 0.45
C VAL A 399 12.21 -10.34 0.91
N ASN A 400 12.67 -9.28 0.25
CA ASN A 400 13.89 -8.54 0.56
C ASN A 400 13.60 -7.15 1.12
#